data_AF-A0A956DHD0-F1
#
_entry.id   AF-A0A956DHD0-F1
#
_cell.length_a   1.000
_cell.length_b   1.000
_cell.length_c   1.000
_cell.angle_alpha   90.00
_cell.angle_beta   90.00
_cell.angle_gamma   90.00
#
_symmetry.space_group_name_H-M   'P 1'
#
loop_
_entity.id
_entity.type
_entity.pdbx_description
1 polymer ?
#
loop_
_entity_poly.entity_id
_entity_poly.type
_entity_poly.pdbx_seq_one_letter_code
_entity_poly.pdbx_strand_id
1 'polypeptide(L)'
;LDRTQDRTTLVKTRHIVHAHINPFVEPLGEAVERERGVFQLGMDTGDLEYAAWALHIMVGYGFYAGRRLEELSELGTQNVELIQRSGQLPALGCTTPFVQAVANFFDEVEDPTRLRGPRYDEDTHRAELVSVGFRGAAYILTVMQTFVRFVFRDVEGALDAADAGAEFADGAVASFHPVWWHQYRSLAALAAGGDLDPVRESLEQLRKWCGFSEKNHRHRVALVEAELARVEGRDGDAVSRYDEAVAAARENGFLHEEGLANELAARYYLAKGGATAARAYLREARDAYEEWGARAKVSQLDRELGHVLARSRRD
;
A
#
# COMPACT_ATOMS: atom_id res chain seq x y z
N LEU A 1 26.01 -14.47 -4.20
CA LEU A 1 25.17 -15.65 -3.81
C LEU A 1 25.57 -16.93 -4.55
N ASP A 2 26.53 -16.91 -5.48
CA ASP A 2 26.90 -18.09 -6.31
C ASP A 2 27.93 -19.03 -5.67
N ARG A 3 28.14 -18.95 -4.34
CA ARG A 3 29.15 -19.77 -3.64
C ARG A 3 28.62 -21.11 -3.14
N THR A 4 27.31 -21.33 -3.14
CA THR A 4 26.67 -22.59 -2.78
C THR A 4 26.24 -23.34 -4.04
N GLN A 5 26.83 -24.50 -4.32
CA GLN A 5 26.48 -25.35 -5.48
C GLN A 5 25.14 -26.08 -5.32
N ASP A 6 24.56 -26.08 -4.12
CA ASP A 6 23.24 -26.67 -3.88
C ASP A 6 22.13 -25.73 -4.36
N ARG A 7 21.60 -26.03 -5.54
CA ARG A 7 20.48 -25.29 -6.16
C ARG A 7 19.19 -25.40 -5.33
N THR A 8 19.05 -26.43 -4.49
CA THR A 8 17.87 -26.67 -3.66
C THR A 8 17.72 -25.61 -2.57
N THR A 9 18.82 -25.27 -1.88
CA THR A 9 18.80 -24.22 -0.85
C THR A 9 18.80 -22.81 -1.45
N LEU A 10 19.27 -22.67 -2.70
CA LEU A 10 19.44 -21.38 -3.37
C LEU A 10 18.12 -20.63 -3.61
N VAL A 11 17.02 -21.33 -3.93
CA VAL A 11 15.69 -20.72 -4.14
C VAL A 11 15.25 -20.00 -2.88
N LYS A 12 15.20 -20.74 -1.77
CA LYS A 12 14.88 -20.21 -0.44
C LYS A 12 15.78 -19.05 -0.04
N THR A 13 17.10 -19.19 -0.16
CA THR A 13 18.03 -18.12 0.23
C THR A 13 17.80 -16.85 -0.59
N ARG A 14 17.62 -16.97 -1.92
CA ARG A 14 17.34 -15.82 -2.77
C ARG A 14 16.03 -15.15 -2.40
N HIS A 15 14.96 -15.94 -2.20
CA HIS A 15 13.66 -15.41 -1.78
C HIS A 15 13.76 -14.65 -0.46
N ILE A 16 14.41 -15.21 0.57
CA ILE A 16 14.53 -14.52 1.86
C ILE A 16 15.26 -13.18 1.71
N VAL A 17 16.37 -13.12 0.95
CA VAL A 17 17.10 -11.87 0.71
C VAL A 17 16.23 -10.87 -0.07
N HIS A 18 15.65 -11.31 -1.19
CA HIS A 18 14.90 -10.46 -2.10
C HIS A 18 13.57 -9.95 -1.50
N ALA A 19 12.88 -10.76 -0.70
CA ALA A 19 11.57 -10.43 -0.14
C ALA A 19 11.59 -9.87 1.29
N HIS A 20 12.64 -10.13 2.08
CA HIS A 20 12.67 -9.77 3.51
C HIS A 20 13.85 -8.87 3.91
N ILE A 21 14.81 -8.62 3.01
CA ILE A 21 15.96 -7.73 3.28
C ILE A 21 15.97 -6.58 2.29
N ASN A 22 16.07 -6.87 0.99
CA ASN A 22 16.19 -5.86 -0.06
C ASN A 22 15.09 -4.79 -0.06
N PRO A 23 13.81 -5.07 0.25
CA PRO A 23 12.76 -4.04 0.29
C PRO A 23 13.05 -2.89 1.26
N PHE A 24 13.88 -3.13 2.28
CA PHE A 24 14.24 -2.13 3.29
C PHE A 24 15.48 -1.31 2.91
N VAL A 25 16.30 -1.77 1.97
CA VAL A 25 17.62 -1.16 1.66
C VAL A 25 17.83 -0.84 0.18
N GLU A 26 17.03 -1.42 -0.72
CA GLU A 26 17.10 -1.25 -2.17
C GLU A 26 15.74 -0.77 -2.71
N PRO A 27 15.70 -0.13 -3.89
CA PRO A 27 14.44 0.36 -4.47
C PRO A 27 13.36 -0.73 -4.55
N LEU A 28 12.18 -0.46 -3.99
CA LEU A 28 11.10 -1.44 -3.92
C LEU A 28 10.60 -1.89 -5.30
N GLY A 29 10.65 -1.00 -6.29
CA GLY A 29 10.26 -1.31 -7.68
C GLY A 29 11.06 -2.43 -8.33
N GLU A 30 12.25 -2.75 -7.83
CA GLU A 30 13.08 -3.86 -8.33
C GLU A 30 12.64 -5.23 -7.78
N ALA A 31 11.75 -5.28 -6.78
CA ALA A 31 11.31 -6.53 -6.15
C ALA A 31 10.68 -7.51 -7.16
N VAL A 32 9.87 -7.01 -8.10
CA VAL A 32 9.18 -7.85 -9.09
C VAL A 32 10.17 -8.61 -9.97
N GLU A 33 11.21 -7.95 -10.48
CA GLU A 33 12.18 -8.61 -11.36
C GLU A 33 13.11 -9.56 -10.60
N ARG A 34 13.44 -9.22 -9.34
CA ARG A 34 14.21 -10.12 -8.47
C ARG A 34 13.45 -11.41 -8.17
N GLU A 35 12.17 -11.32 -7.88
CA GLU A 35 11.31 -12.48 -7.59
C GLU A 35 10.94 -13.27 -8.84
N ARG A 36 10.87 -12.64 -10.02
CA ARG A 36 10.76 -13.37 -11.30
C ARG A 36 11.88 -14.40 -11.45
N GLY A 37 13.10 -14.04 -11.05
CA GLY A 37 14.25 -14.95 -11.05
C GLY A 37 14.14 -16.07 -10.00
N VAL A 38 13.53 -15.79 -8.84
CA VAL A 38 13.25 -16.81 -7.80
C VAL A 38 12.19 -17.79 -8.29
N PHE A 39 11.11 -17.29 -8.88
CA PHE A 39 10.06 -18.13 -9.47
C PHE A 39 10.63 -19.07 -10.53
N GLN A 40 11.40 -18.56 -11.50
CA GLN A 40 12.01 -19.40 -12.53
C GLN A 40 12.92 -20.48 -11.93
N LEU A 41 13.76 -20.10 -10.95
CA LEU A 41 14.64 -21.07 -10.30
C LEU A 41 13.84 -22.14 -9.54
N GLY A 42 12.78 -21.76 -8.83
CA GLY A 42 11.89 -22.69 -8.11
C GLY A 42 11.20 -23.67 -9.07
N MET A 43 10.74 -23.18 -10.23
CA MET A 43 10.19 -24.05 -11.28
C MET A 43 11.24 -25.01 -11.85
N ASP A 44 12.47 -24.55 -12.08
CA ASP A 44 13.57 -25.36 -12.61
C ASP A 44 14.04 -26.45 -11.62
N THR A 45 13.92 -26.20 -10.31
CA THR A 45 14.39 -27.12 -9.26
C THR A 45 13.26 -27.90 -8.58
N GLY A 46 11.99 -27.63 -8.93
CA GLY A 46 10.82 -28.26 -8.31
C GLY A 46 10.44 -27.71 -6.92
N ASP A 47 11.00 -26.58 -6.50
CA ASP A 47 10.65 -25.91 -5.25
C ASP A 47 9.41 -25.02 -5.46
N LEU A 48 8.24 -25.68 -5.50
CA LEU A 48 6.95 -25.02 -5.77
C LEU A 48 6.50 -24.09 -4.65
N GLU A 49 6.95 -24.34 -3.41
CA GLU A 49 6.61 -23.49 -2.26
C GLU A 49 7.23 -22.09 -2.44
N TYR A 50 8.54 -22.01 -2.63
CA TYR A 50 9.19 -20.71 -2.84
C TYR A 50 8.92 -20.10 -4.21
N ALA A 51 8.58 -20.91 -5.22
CA ALA A 51 8.04 -20.38 -6.47
C ALA A 51 6.70 -19.65 -6.22
N ALA A 52 5.79 -20.21 -5.42
CA ALA A 52 4.53 -19.56 -5.09
C ALA A 52 4.72 -18.30 -4.22
N TRP A 53 5.67 -18.32 -3.27
CA TRP A 53 6.02 -17.12 -2.50
C TRP A 53 6.61 -16.00 -3.37
N ALA A 54 7.42 -16.34 -4.38
CA ALA A 54 7.91 -15.36 -5.35
C ALA A 54 6.75 -14.71 -6.13
N LEU A 55 5.79 -15.52 -6.60
CA LEU A 55 4.58 -15.02 -7.27
C LEU A 55 3.76 -14.08 -6.37
N HIS A 56 3.63 -14.40 -5.08
CA HIS A 56 2.99 -13.54 -4.09
C HIS A 56 3.71 -12.19 -3.97
N ILE A 57 5.03 -12.18 -3.79
CA ILE A 57 5.81 -10.95 -3.62
C ILE A 57 5.78 -10.09 -4.88
N MET A 58 5.81 -10.69 -6.08
CA MET A 58 5.66 -9.95 -7.33
C MET A 58 4.37 -9.12 -7.37
N VAL A 59 3.27 -9.65 -6.84
CA VAL A 59 1.98 -8.93 -6.75
C VAL A 59 2.01 -7.93 -5.60
N GLY A 60 2.30 -8.40 -4.38
CA GLY A 60 2.22 -7.57 -3.18
C GLY A 60 3.18 -6.40 -3.17
N TYR A 61 4.45 -6.64 -3.53
CA TYR A 61 5.46 -5.57 -3.56
C TYR A 61 5.40 -4.77 -4.86
N GLY A 62 4.88 -5.34 -5.95
CA GLY A 62 4.51 -4.57 -7.12
C GLY A 62 3.45 -3.52 -6.80
N PHE A 63 2.46 -3.88 -6.00
CA PHE A 63 1.44 -2.97 -5.47
C PHE A 63 2.06 -1.87 -4.59
N TYR A 64 2.88 -2.26 -3.61
CA TYR A 64 3.56 -1.31 -2.73
C TYR A 64 4.55 -0.40 -3.45
N ALA A 65 5.13 -0.85 -4.56
CA ALA A 65 6.00 -0.04 -5.41
C ALA A 65 5.22 0.96 -6.28
N GLY A 66 3.90 0.91 -6.31
CA GLY A 66 3.07 1.82 -7.11
C GLY A 66 3.09 1.52 -8.59
N ARG A 67 3.33 0.26 -8.99
CA ARG A 67 3.15 -0.17 -10.38
C ARG A 67 1.71 0.12 -10.84
N ARG A 68 1.57 0.40 -12.13
CA ARG A 68 0.27 0.67 -12.77
C ARG A 68 -0.69 -0.50 -12.49
N LEU A 69 -1.92 -0.18 -12.11
CA LEU A 69 -2.93 -1.15 -11.73
C LEU A 69 -3.33 -2.09 -12.87
N GLU A 70 -3.25 -1.62 -14.12
CA GLU A 70 -3.45 -2.45 -15.31
C GLU A 70 -2.42 -3.61 -15.37
N GLU A 71 -1.14 -3.30 -15.20
CA GLU A 71 -0.07 -4.31 -15.16
C GLU A 71 -0.25 -5.27 -13.97
N LEU A 72 -0.65 -4.75 -12.81
CA LEU A 72 -0.88 -5.56 -11.61
C LEU A 72 -2.13 -6.43 -11.71
N SER A 73 -3.15 -6.01 -12.46
CA SER A 73 -4.36 -6.79 -12.71
C SER A 73 -4.04 -8.04 -13.53
N GLU A 74 -3.27 -7.86 -14.62
CA GLU A 74 -2.79 -8.97 -15.45
C GLU A 74 -1.87 -9.91 -14.66
N LEU A 75 -0.86 -9.34 -13.98
CA LEU A 75 0.11 -10.10 -13.18
C LEU A 75 -0.59 -10.87 -12.04
N GLY A 76 -1.51 -10.22 -11.34
CA GLY A 76 -2.26 -10.81 -10.24
C GLY A 76 -3.13 -11.99 -10.69
N THR A 77 -3.82 -11.83 -11.82
CA THR A 77 -4.66 -12.89 -12.41
C THR A 77 -3.81 -14.13 -12.77
N GLN A 78 -2.69 -13.92 -13.46
CA GLN A 78 -1.79 -15.01 -13.85
C GLN A 78 -1.16 -15.70 -12.64
N ASN A 79 -0.67 -14.92 -11.67
CA ASN A 79 -0.01 -15.44 -10.48
C ASN A 79 -0.97 -16.23 -9.58
N VAL A 80 -2.21 -15.75 -9.38
CA VAL A 80 -3.24 -16.48 -8.63
C VAL A 80 -3.53 -17.83 -9.28
N GLU A 81 -3.67 -17.89 -10.60
CA GLU A 81 -3.92 -19.15 -11.31
C GLU A 81 -2.75 -20.15 -11.13
N LEU A 82 -1.51 -19.68 -11.23
CA LEU A 82 -0.32 -20.51 -11.03
C LEU A 82 -0.22 -21.03 -9.58
N ILE A 83 -0.44 -20.17 -8.59
CA ILE A 83 -0.42 -20.55 -7.17
C ILE A 83 -1.54 -21.57 -6.86
N GLN A 84 -2.73 -21.38 -7.43
CA GLN A 84 -3.85 -22.32 -7.28
C GLN A 84 -3.49 -23.70 -7.87
N ARG A 85 -2.92 -23.73 -9.08
CA ARG A 85 -2.51 -24.98 -9.75
C ARG A 85 -1.40 -25.71 -9.00
N SER A 86 -0.51 -25.01 -8.30
CA SER A 86 0.56 -25.61 -7.50
C SER A 86 0.12 -26.06 -6.10
N GLY A 87 -1.13 -25.78 -5.71
CA GLY A 87 -1.71 -26.17 -4.41
C GLY A 87 -1.14 -25.40 -3.21
N GLN A 88 -0.43 -24.29 -3.44
CA GLN A 88 0.22 -23.51 -2.39
C GLN A 88 -0.78 -22.53 -1.75
N LEU A 89 -1.73 -23.09 -0.99
CA LEU A 89 -2.81 -22.33 -0.34
C LEU A 89 -2.32 -21.18 0.56
N PRO A 90 -1.19 -21.30 1.30
CA PRO A 90 -0.70 -20.18 2.11
C PRO A 90 -0.35 -18.94 1.27
N ALA A 91 0.41 -19.11 0.19
CA ALA A 91 0.74 -18.00 -0.72
C ALA A 91 -0.50 -17.44 -1.40
N LEU A 92 -1.49 -18.29 -1.71
CA LEU A 92 -2.77 -17.85 -2.28
C LEU A 92 -3.52 -16.93 -1.30
N GLY A 93 -3.60 -17.33 -0.03
CA GLY A 93 -4.29 -16.57 1.01
C GLY A 93 -3.67 -15.20 1.28
N CYS A 94 -2.35 -15.05 1.07
CA CYS A 94 -1.68 -13.75 1.13
C CYS A 94 -1.86 -12.92 -0.15
N THR A 95 -2.07 -13.55 -1.31
CA THR A 95 -2.10 -12.87 -2.63
C THR A 95 -3.48 -12.32 -2.99
N THR A 96 -4.55 -13.04 -2.68
CA THR A 96 -5.91 -12.65 -3.07
C THR A 96 -6.39 -11.31 -2.51
N PRO A 97 -6.01 -10.83 -1.29
CA PRO A 97 -6.34 -9.49 -0.84
C PRO A 97 -5.78 -8.39 -1.76
N PHE A 98 -4.57 -8.57 -2.32
CA PHE A 98 -3.97 -7.60 -3.24
C PHE A 98 -4.69 -7.58 -4.58
N VAL A 99 -5.02 -8.76 -5.12
CA VAL A 99 -5.75 -8.85 -6.40
C VAL A 99 -7.14 -8.21 -6.27
N GLN A 100 -7.83 -8.43 -5.16
CA GLN A 100 -9.10 -7.75 -4.92
C GLN A 100 -8.90 -6.25 -4.71
N ALA A 101 -7.86 -5.81 -4.01
CA ALA A 101 -7.57 -4.38 -3.87
C ALA A 101 -7.32 -3.72 -5.24
N VAL A 102 -6.57 -4.36 -6.14
CA VAL A 102 -6.39 -3.88 -7.52
C VAL A 102 -7.75 -3.70 -8.20
N ALA A 103 -8.65 -4.68 -8.12
CA ALA A 103 -10.00 -4.57 -8.68
C ALA A 103 -10.81 -3.40 -8.07
N ASN A 104 -10.74 -3.19 -6.75
CA ASN A 104 -11.40 -2.07 -6.07
C ASN A 104 -10.96 -0.69 -6.57
N PHE A 105 -9.71 -0.53 -7.02
CA PHE A 105 -9.24 0.73 -7.59
C PHE A 105 -9.45 0.82 -9.10
N PHE A 106 -9.33 -0.30 -9.82
CA PHE A 106 -9.31 -0.35 -11.28
C PHE A 106 -10.71 -0.36 -11.91
N ASP A 107 -11.66 -1.05 -11.28
CA ASP A 107 -13.03 -1.23 -11.76
C ASP A 107 -14.00 -0.26 -11.05
N GLU A 108 -15.12 0.06 -11.69
CA GLU A 108 -16.23 0.69 -10.97
C GLU A 108 -16.93 -0.36 -10.11
N VAL A 109 -16.79 -0.23 -8.79
CA VAL A 109 -17.40 -1.11 -7.79
C VAL A 109 -18.41 -0.34 -6.93
N GLU A 110 -19.43 -1.03 -6.43
CA GLU A 110 -20.50 -0.42 -5.63
C GLU A 110 -19.96 0.22 -4.35
N ASP A 111 -19.11 -0.52 -3.63
CA ASP A 111 -18.44 -0.06 -2.41
C ASP A 111 -16.93 -0.32 -2.51
N PRO A 112 -16.13 0.69 -2.88
CA PRO A 112 -14.68 0.50 -3.02
C PRO A 112 -13.94 0.40 -1.69
N THR A 113 -14.60 0.67 -0.55
CA THR A 113 -13.99 0.63 0.79
C THR A 113 -13.85 -0.80 1.31
N ARG A 114 -14.60 -1.76 0.76
CA ARG A 114 -14.63 -3.16 1.18
C ARG A 114 -13.98 -4.04 0.12
N LEU A 115 -13.05 -4.91 0.51
CA LEU A 115 -12.44 -5.87 -0.43
C LEU A 115 -13.44 -6.99 -0.74
N ARG A 116 -14.35 -6.72 -1.67
CA ARG A 116 -15.42 -7.62 -2.09
C ARG A 116 -15.56 -7.63 -3.61
N GLY A 117 -15.68 -8.83 -4.16
CA GLY A 117 -15.88 -9.05 -5.57
C GLY A 117 -16.51 -10.42 -5.84
N PRO A 118 -16.77 -10.76 -7.10
CA PRO A 118 -17.47 -12.00 -7.45
C PRO A 118 -16.80 -13.30 -6.96
N ARG A 119 -15.50 -13.25 -6.64
CA ARG A 119 -14.70 -14.41 -6.23
C ARG A 119 -13.95 -14.19 -4.90
N TYR A 120 -14.24 -13.10 -4.20
CA TYR A 120 -13.53 -12.75 -2.98
C TYR A 120 -14.42 -11.95 -2.03
N ASP A 121 -14.41 -12.31 -0.75
CA ASP A 121 -15.05 -11.57 0.31
C ASP A 121 -14.11 -11.54 1.53
N GLU A 122 -13.73 -10.35 1.97
CA GLU A 122 -12.78 -10.17 3.07
C GLU A 122 -13.23 -10.72 4.42
N ASP A 123 -14.53 -10.77 4.71
CA ASP A 123 -15.04 -11.29 5.99
C ASP A 123 -14.94 -12.81 6.01
N THR A 124 -15.33 -13.45 4.90
CA THR A 124 -15.19 -14.88 4.66
C THR A 124 -13.72 -15.29 4.69
N HIS A 125 -12.86 -14.56 3.96
CA HIS A 125 -11.42 -14.83 3.92
C HIS A 125 -10.78 -14.68 5.31
N ARG A 126 -11.13 -13.63 6.06
CA ARG A 126 -10.64 -13.44 7.43
C ARG A 126 -11.05 -14.62 8.33
N ALA A 127 -12.31 -15.03 8.29
CA ALA A 127 -12.81 -16.14 9.09
C ALA A 127 -12.07 -17.44 8.78
N GLU A 128 -11.83 -17.73 7.50
CA GLU A 128 -11.04 -18.88 7.06
C GLU A 128 -9.60 -18.82 7.60
N LEU A 129 -8.89 -17.70 7.42
CA LEU A 129 -7.52 -17.51 7.88
C LEU A 129 -7.37 -17.67 9.40
N VAL A 130 -8.31 -17.11 10.17
CA VAL A 130 -8.35 -17.26 11.63
C VAL A 130 -8.62 -18.71 12.03
N SER A 131 -9.55 -19.39 11.34
CA SER A 131 -9.89 -20.79 11.65
C SER A 131 -8.72 -21.75 11.48
N VAL A 132 -7.83 -21.49 10.53
CA VAL A 132 -6.61 -22.28 10.28
C VAL A 132 -5.38 -21.73 11.02
N GLY A 133 -5.54 -20.68 11.82
CA GLY A 133 -4.46 -20.07 12.60
C GLY A 133 -3.38 -19.38 11.76
N PHE A 134 -3.69 -18.96 10.53
CA PHE A 134 -2.69 -18.39 9.63
C PHE A 134 -2.52 -16.88 9.84
N ARG A 135 -1.86 -16.53 10.95
CA ARG A 135 -1.69 -15.16 11.46
C ARG A 135 -1.06 -14.20 10.45
N GLY A 136 -0.05 -14.64 9.69
CA GLY A 136 0.63 -13.80 8.69
C GLY A 136 -0.32 -13.29 7.59
N ALA A 137 -1.13 -14.18 7.01
CA ALA A 137 -2.13 -13.79 6.02
C ALA A 137 -3.25 -12.94 6.62
N ALA A 138 -3.67 -13.23 7.86
CA ALA A 138 -4.67 -12.43 8.56
C ALA A 138 -4.18 -10.99 8.76
N TYR A 139 -2.91 -10.82 9.14
CA TYR A 139 -2.28 -9.51 9.24
C TYR A 139 -2.26 -8.79 7.89
N ILE A 140 -1.80 -9.45 6.82
CA ILE A 140 -1.76 -8.88 5.47
C ILE A 140 -3.13 -8.36 5.03
N LEU A 141 -4.19 -9.15 5.28
CA LEU A 141 -5.55 -8.73 4.99
C LEU A 141 -5.90 -7.43 5.73
N THR A 142 -5.63 -7.34 7.04
CA THR A 142 -5.92 -6.13 7.82
C THR A 142 -5.14 -4.91 7.35
N VAL A 143 -3.89 -5.09 6.89
CA VAL A 143 -3.09 -4.01 6.28
C VAL A 143 -3.75 -3.50 4.99
N MET A 144 -4.19 -4.43 4.13
CA MET A 144 -4.89 -4.06 2.89
C MET A 144 -6.23 -3.38 3.16
N GLN A 145 -6.99 -3.86 4.14
CA GLN A 145 -8.25 -3.22 4.57
C GLN A 145 -8.01 -1.80 5.07
N THR A 146 -7.01 -1.62 5.93
CA THR A 146 -6.64 -0.30 6.47
C THR A 146 -6.32 0.67 5.33
N PHE A 147 -5.48 0.24 4.38
CA PHE A 147 -5.12 1.03 3.21
C PHE A 147 -6.33 1.40 2.36
N VAL A 148 -7.11 0.41 1.92
CA VAL A 148 -8.24 0.64 1.00
C VAL A 148 -9.27 1.57 1.63
N ARG A 149 -9.66 1.30 2.87
CA ARG A 149 -10.63 2.14 3.60
C ARG A 149 -10.13 3.56 3.77
N PHE A 150 -8.87 3.74 4.19
CA PHE A 150 -8.30 5.07 4.38
C PHE A 150 -8.24 5.87 3.07
N VAL A 151 -7.74 5.26 1.98
CA VAL A 151 -7.64 5.93 0.68
C VAL A 151 -9.03 6.29 0.15
N PHE A 152 -10.03 5.43 0.33
CA PHE A 152 -11.43 5.75 0.00
C PHE A 152 -12.17 6.52 1.10
N ARG A 153 -11.45 7.13 2.06
CA ARG A 153 -11.96 8.06 3.08
C ARG A 153 -12.90 7.46 4.13
N ASP A 154 -12.98 6.14 4.24
CA ASP A 154 -13.57 5.44 5.38
C ASP A 154 -12.53 5.41 6.53
N VAL A 155 -12.47 6.50 7.29
CA VAL A 155 -11.48 6.68 8.37
C VAL A 155 -11.74 5.74 9.55
N GLU A 156 -13.00 5.57 9.93
CA GLU A 156 -13.39 4.70 11.06
C GLU A 156 -13.11 3.23 10.72
N GLY A 157 -13.54 2.76 9.55
CA GLY A 157 -13.27 1.39 9.14
C GLY A 157 -11.79 1.10 8.90
N ALA A 158 -10.99 2.11 8.54
CA ALA A 158 -9.53 1.99 8.47
C ALA A 158 -8.89 1.79 9.86
N LEU A 159 -9.33 2.54 10.87
CA LEU A 159 -8.87 2.36 12.25
C LEU A 159 -9.26 0.99 12.82
N ASP A 160 -10.52 0.60 12.63
CA ASP A 160 -11.01 -0.71 13.05
C ASP A 160 -10.21 -1.85 12.42
N ALA A 161 -9.87 -1.73 11.13
CA ALA A 161 -9.00 -2.68 10.44
C ALA A 161 -7.61 -2.75 11.08
N ALA A 162 -7.00 -1.58 11.31
CA ALA A 162 -5.64 -1.48 11.79
C ALA A 162 -5.51 -2.03 13.21
N ASP A 163 -6.46 -1.72 14.09
CA ASP A 163 -6.48 -2.20 15.47
C ASP A 163 -6.76 -3.70 15.54
N ALA A 164 -7.67 -4.23 14.70
CA ALA A 164 -7.85 -5.68 14.57
C ALA A 164 -6.57 -6.38 14.06
N GLY A 165 -5.80 -5.71 13.20
CA GLY A 165 -4.52 -6.21 12.70
C GLY A 165 -3.42 -6.33 13.76
N ALA A 166 -3.48 -5.53 14.83
CA ALA A 166 -2.44 -5.54 15.88
C ALA A 166 -2.29 -6.92 16.53
N GLU A 167 -3.38 -7.70 16.64
CA GLU A 167 -3.36 -9.06 17.17
C GLU A 167 -2.48 -10.00 16.32
N PHE A 168 -2.34 -9.76 15.03
CA PHE A 168 -1.69 -10.67 14.08
C PHE A 168 -0.28 -10.20 13.64
N ALA A 169 0.21 -9.07 14.16
CA ALA A 169 1.41 -8.41 13.68
C ALA A 169 2.69 -9.28 13.77
N ASP A 170 2.74 -10.22 14.71
CA ASP A 170 3.83 -11.20 14.87
C ASP A 170 3.94 -12.18 13.69
N GLY A 171 2.88 -12.34 12.90
CA GLY A 171 2.81 -13.29 11.79
C GLY A 171 3.59 -12.88 10.53
N ALA A 172 4.02 -11.62 10.40
CA ALA A 172 4.69 -11.12 9.20
C ALA A 172 5.76 -10.04 9.48
N VAL A 173 6.38 -10.06 10.67
CA VAL A 173 7.30 -9.00 11.16
C VAL A 173 8.44 -8.67 10.18
N ALA A 174 8.99 -9.67 9.49
CA ALA A 174 10.13 -9.50 8.59
C ALA A 174 9.76 -9.06 7.16
N SER A 175 8.47 -8.86 6.88
CA SER A 175 7.97 -8.44 5.57
C SER A 175 7.82 -6.92 5.47
N PHE A 176 7.45 -6.41 4.29
CA PHE A 176 7.15 -4.99 4.11
C PHE A 176 5.77 -4.57 4.67
N HIS A 177 4.90 -5.50 5.07
CA HIS A 177 3.53 -5.19 5.51
C HIS A 177 3.44 -4.26 6.75
N PRO A 178 4.30 -4.41 7.79
CA PRO A 178 4.26 -3.52 8.97
C PRO A 178 4.49 -2.05 8.65
N VAL A 179 5.27 -1.77 7.61
CA VAL A 179 5.51 -0.41 7.14
C VAL A 179 4.20 0.28 6.75
N TRP A 180 3.38 -0.39 5.94
CA TRP A 180 2.08 0.12 5.52
C TRP A 180 1.12 0.21 6.70
N TRP A 181 1.12 -0.79 7.58
CA TRP A 181 0.32 -0.74 8.81
C TRP A 181 0.62 0.52 9.63
N HIS A 182 1.89 0.80 9.94
CA HIS A 182 2.29 1.99 10.69
C HIS A 182 1.89 3.30 10.00
N GLN A 183 2.07 3.38 8.68
CA GLN A 183 1.72 4.56 7.91
C GLN A 183 0.20 4.80 7.93
N TYR A 184 -0.58 3.84 7.45
CA TYR A 184 -2.01 4.05 7.24
C TYR A 184 -2.80 4.07 8.55
N ARG A 185 -2.37 3.34 9.58
CA ARG A 185 -2.93 3.48 10.94
C ARG A 185 -2.68 4.89 11.49
N SER A 186 -1.47 5.43 11.33
CA SER A 186 -1.13 6.79 11.78
C SER A 186 -1.98 7.84 11.08
N LEU A 187 -2.09 7.74 9.74
CA LEU A 187 -2.89 8.68 8.96
C LEU A 187 -4.38 8.60 9.32
N ALA A 188 -4.92 7.40 9.56
CA ALA A 188 -6.29 7.21 10.01
C ALA A 188 -6.53 7.80 11.41
N ALA A 189 -5.60 7.58 12.36
CA ALA A 189 -5.67 8.14 13.71
C ALA A 189 -5.64 9.68 13.71
N LEU A 190 -4.75 10.26 12.90
CA LEU A 190 -4.66 11.72 12.71
C LEU A 190 -5.91 12.31 12.05
N ALA A 191 -6.54 11.57 11.14
CA ALA A 191 -7.79 11.98 10.51
C ALA A 191 -8.98 11.92 11.49
N ALA A 192 -9.01 10.93 12.38
CA ALA A 192 -10.04 10.76 13.40
C ALA A 192 -9.88 11.71 14.61
N GLY A 193 -8.73 12.38 14.75
CA GLY A 193 -8.40 13.17 15.94
C GLY A 193 -8.18 12.30 17.18
N GLY A 194 -7.64 11.09 16.98
CA GLY A 194 -7.36 10.12 18.04
C GLY A 194 -6.09 10.44 18.83
N ASP A 195 -5.66 9.47 19.62
CA ASP A 195 -4.43 9.56 20.42
C ASP A 195 -3.19 9.73 19.51
N LEU A 196 -2.34 10.69 19.86
CA LEU A 196 -1.12 11.01 19.13
C LEU A 196 0.08 10.17 19.57
N ASP A 197 0.02 9.49 20.72
CA ASP A 197 1.15 8.70 21.20
C ASP A 197 1.44 7.48 20.30
N PRO A 198 0.45 6.66 19.90
CA PRO A 198 0.68 5.57 18.93
C PRO A 198 1.14 6.08 17.55
N VAL A 199 0.75 7.30 17.17
CA VAL A 199 1.21 7.96 15.93
C VAL A 199 2.70 8.29 16.03
N ARG A 200 3.14 8.84 17.16
CA ARG A 200 4.56 9.18 17.38
C ARG A 200 5.44 7.93 17.41
N GLU A 201 4.99 6.86 18.07
CA GLU A 201 5.69 5.56 18.06
C GLU A 201 5.83 4.99 16.65
N SER A 202 4.74 5.01 15.88
CA SER A 202 4.74 4.56 14.48
C SER A 202 5.65 5.42 13.62
N LEU A 203 5.68 6.74 13.83
CA LEU A 203 6.54 7.65 13.11
C LEU A 203 8.03 7.42 13.42
N GLU A 204 8.39 7.12 14.67
CA GLU A 204 9.76 6.72 15.03
C GLU A 204 10.17 5.45 14.29
N GLN A 205 9.27 4.47 14.18
CA GLN A 205 9.53 3.24 13.45
C GLN A 205 9.68 3.50 11.94
N LEU A 206 8.83 4.33 11.35
CA LEU A 206 8.96 4.76 9.94
C LEU A 206 10.28 5.49 9.67
N ARG A 207 10.72 6.36 10.59
CA ARG A 207 12.03 7.05 10.49
C ARG A 207 13.20 6.08 10.55
N LYS A 208 13.14 5.02 11.39
CA LYS A 208 14.16 3.96 11.40
C LYS A 208 14.29 3.30 10.03
N TRP A 209 13.16 2.94 9.40
CA TRP A 209 13.18 2.38 8.04
C TRP A 209 13.67 3.38 7.00
N CYS A 210 13.33 4.66 7.16
CA CYS A 210 13.88 5.72 6.32
C CYS A 210 15.39 5.86 6.39
N GLY A 211 16.00 5.57 7.54
CA GLY A 211 17.45 5.48 7.67
C GLY A 211 18.10 4.37 6.84
N PHE A 212 17.35 3.33 6.45
CA PHE A 212 17.86 2.25 5.60
C PHE A 212 17.65 2.52 4.10
N SER A 213 16.54 3.18 3.73
CA SER A 213 16.26 3.56 2.34
C SER A 213 15.35 4.79 2.26
N GLU A 214 15.95 5.98 2.12
CA GLU A 214 15.17 7.21 1.94
C GLU A 214 14.28 7.15 0.69
N LYS A 215 14.76 6.53 -0.39
CA LYS A 215 14.01 6.34 -1.63
C LYS A 215 12.69 5.63 -1.40
N ASN A 216 12.69 4.59 -0.55
CA ASN A 216 11.47 3.87 -0.23
C ASN A 216 10.63 4.63 0.81
N HIS A 217 11.22 5.29 1.79
CA HIS A 217 10.49 5.65 3.02
C HIS A 217 10.32 7.16 3.27
N ARG A 218 10.95 8.05 2.49
CA ARG A 218 10.88 9.49 2.78
C ARG A 218 9.48 10.07 2.60
N HIS A 219 8.76 9.68 1.54
CA HIS A 219 7.42 10.20 1.26
C HIS A 219 6.42 9.93 2.39
N ARG A 220 6.44 8.73 2.96
CA ARG A 220 5.52 8.32 4.04
C ARG A 220 5.84 8.99 5.38
N VAL A 221 7.12 9.18 5.70
CA VAL A 221 7.53 9.94 6.89
C VAL A 221 7.06 11.38 6.74
N ALA A 222 7.35 12.01 5.61
CA ALA A 222 6.90 13.38 5.34
C ALA A 222 5.38 13.51 5.39
N LEU A 223 4.62 12.56 4.83
CA LEU A 223 3.16 12.64 4.84
C LEU A 223 2.56 12.50 6.24
N VAL A 224 3.05 11.57 7.06
CA VAL A 224 2.61 11.43 8.46
C VAL A 224 3.00 12.67 9.28
N GLU A 225 4.18 13.24 9.05
CA GLU A 225 4.60 14.50 9.67
C GLU A 225 3.73 15.69 9.26
N ALA A 226 3.30 15.74 7.99
CA ALA A 226 2.40 16.79 7.50
C ALA A 226 1.05 16.75 8.21
N GLU A 227 0.44 15.57 8.30
CA GLU A 227 -0.83 15.37 8.99
C GLU A 227 -0.72 15.60 10.51
N LEU A 228 0.40 15.22 11.13
CA LEU A 228 0.66 15.50 12.55
C LEU A 228 0.79 17.00 12.79
N ALA A 229 1.56 17.71 11.96
CA ALA A 229 1.68 19.16 12.01
C ALA A 229 0.33 19.86 11.78
N ARG A 230 -0.51 19.34 10.88
CA ARG A 230 -1.88 19.83 10.67
C ARG A 230 -2.72 19.73 11.94
N VAL A 231 -2.72 18.58 12.61
CA VAL A 231 -3.48 18.36 13.85
C VAL A 231 -2.95 19.24 14.99
N GLU A 232 -1.65 19.48 15.05
CA GLU A 232 -0.99 20.33 16.05
C GLU A 232 -1.07 21.84 15.73
N GLY A 233 -1.63 22.24 14.57
CA GLY A 233 -1.73 23.64 14.16
C GLY A 233 -0.42 24.28 13.70
N ARG A 234 0.60 23.48 13.37
CA ARG A 234 1.91 23.93 12.88
C ARG A 234 1.88 24.11 11.35
N ASP A 235 1.15 25.13 10.90
CA ASP A 235 0.80 25.32 9.48
C ASP A 235 2.00 25.39 8.52
N GLY A 236 3.09 26.06 8.91
CA GLY A 236 4.29 26.14 8.08
C GLY A 236 4.99 24.79 7.90
N ASP A 237 5.03 23.99 8.97
CA ASP A 237 5.60 22.64 8.93
C ASP A 237 4.72 21.72 8.09
N ALA A 238 3.40 21.81 8.24
CA ALA A 238 2.44 21.00 7.47
C ALA A 238 2.63 21.20 5.96
N VAL A 239 2.67 22.46 5.50
CA VAL A 239 2.86 22.80 4.08
C VAL A 239 4.20 22.24 3.57
N SER A 240 5.30 22.52 4.28
CA SER A 240 6.62 22.03 3.86
C SER A 240 6.67 20.51 3.76
N ARG A 241 5.96 19.80 4.64
CA ARG A 241 5.96 18.34 4.68
C ARG A 241 5.05 17.71 3.61
N TYR A 242 3.94 18.35 3.26
CA TYR A 242 3.15 17.91 2.10
C TYR A 242 3.97 18.01 0.80
N ASP A 243 4.67 19.13 0.58
CA ASP A 243 5.51 19.30 -0.60
C ASP A 243 6.64 18.27 -0.66
N GLU A 244 7.27 17.99 0.48
CA GLU A 244 8.29 16.95 0.60
C GLU A 244 7.73 15.56 0.29
N ALA A 245 6.53 15.24 0.81
CA ALA A 245 5.87 13.95 0.56
C ALA A 245 5.57 13.76 -0.93
N VAL A 246 4.98 14.78 -1.57
CA VAL A 246 4.67 14.76 -3.01
C VAL A 246 5.94 14.61 -3.84
N ALA A 247 6.96 15.44 -3.58
CA ALA A 247 8.21 15.40 -4.34
C ALA A 247 8.92 14.04 -4.19
N ALA A 248 8.99 13.51 -2.97
CA ALA A 248 9.65 12.23 -2.70
C ALA A 248 8.90 11.03 -3.32
N ALA A 249 7.57 11.05 -3.32
CA ALA A 249 6.76 10.01 -3.96
C ALA A 249 6.94 10.04 -5.48
N ARG A 250 6.85 11.23 -6.08
CA ARG A 250 7.04 11.47 -7.52
C ARG A 250 8.43 11.06 -8.00
N GLU A 251 9.47 11.48 -7.29
CA GLU A 251 10.87 11.17 -7.63
C GLU A 251 11.12 9.65 -7.72
N ASN A 252 10.42 8.86 -6.91
CA ASN A 252 10.62 7.42 -6.82
C ASN A 252 9.47 6.60 -7.43
N GLY A 253 8.52 7.24 -8.13
CA GLY A 253 7.45 6.58 -8.88
C GLY A 253 6.33 5.96 -8.04
N PHE A 254 6.13 6.38 -6.79
CA PHE A 254 5.03 5.90 -5.95
C PHE A 254 3.73 6.63 -6.27
N LEU A 255 3.10 6.32 -7.41
CA LEU A 255 1.95 7.07 -7.94
C LEU A 255 0.76 7.18 -6.96
N HIS A 256 0.45 6.11 -6.22
CA HIS A 256 -0.63 6.12 -5.23
C HIS A 256 -0.32 6.99 -4.01
N GLU A 257 0.94 7.02 -3.57
CA GLU A 257 1.41 7.88 -2.48
C GLU A 257 1.47 9.34 -2.91
N GLU A 258 1.88 9.61 -4.16
CA GLU A 258 1.83 10.95 -4.74
C GLU A 258 0.38 11.46 -4.81
N GLY A 259 -0.53 10.63 -5.31
CA GLY A 259 -1.96 10.94 -5.35
C GLY A 259 -2.52 11.24 -3.97
N LEU A 260 -2.19 10.42 -2.98
CA LEU A 260 -2.65 10.57 -1.60
C LEU A 260 -2.08 11.83 -0.93
N ALA A 261 -0.78 12.10 -1.09
CA ALA A 261 -0.14 13.28 -0.52
C ALA A 261 -0.74 14.57 -1.09
N ASN A 262 -0.95 14.61 -2.41
CA ASN A 262 -1.63 15.72 -3.07
C ASN A 262 -3.10 15.84 -2.61
N GLU A 263 -3.85 14.75 -2.48
CA GLU A 263 -5.23 14.81 -2.00
C GLU A 263 -5.32 15.38 -0.58
N LEU A 264 -4.46 14.92 0.34
CA LEU A 264 -4.44 15.40 1.71
C LEU A 264 -4.00 16.87 1.80
N ALA A 265 -3.00 17.28 1.01
CA ALA A 265 -2.60 18.68 0.88
C ALA A 265 -3.74 19.56 0.35
N ALA A 266 -4.48 19.09 -0.67
CA ALA A 266 -5.63 19.81 -1.22
C ALA A 266 -6.71 20.04 -0.14
N ARG A 267 -7.03 18.99 0.63
CA ARG A 267 -8.00 19.06 1.74
C ARG A 267 -7.53 20.00 2.85
N TYR A 268 -6.25 19.99 3.18
CA TYR A 268 -5.66 20.95 4.12
C TYR A 268 -5.87 22.40 3.66
N TYR A 269 -5.54 22.72 2.40
CA TYR A 269 -5.72 24.06 1.87
C TYR A 269 -7.20 24.48 1.80
N LEU A 270 -8.12 23.55 1.49
CA LEU A 270 -9.56 23.83 1.54
C LEU A 270 -10.00 24.23 2.95
N ALA A 271 -9.57 23.49 3.97
CA ALA A 271 -9.88 23.80 5.37
C ALA A 271 -9.33 25.18 5.80
N LYS A 272 -8.24 25.64 5.19
CA LYS A 272 -7.63 26.96 5.43
C LYS A 272 -8.19 28.08 4.53
N GLY A 273 -9.14 27.78 3.64
CA GLY A 273 -9.70 28.74 2.69
C GLY A 273 -8.79 29.06 1.48
N GLY A 274 -7.70 28.31 1.30
CA GLY A 274 -6.72 28.46 0.22
C GLY A 274 -7.13 27.80 -1.09
N ALA A 275 -8.25 28.22 -1.70
CA ALA A 275 -8.86 27.56 -2.86
C ALA A 275 -7.93 27.41 -4.09
N THR A 276 -7.02 28.37 -4.32
CA THR A 276 -6.07 28.30 -5.45
C THR A 276 -5.06 27.18 -5.28
N ALA A 277 -4.45 27.07 -4.09
CA ALA A 277 -3.50 26.02 -3.77
C ALA A 277 -4.21 24.66 -3.73
N ALA A 278 -5.37 24.58 -3.08
CA ALA A 278 -6.18 23.36 -3.05
C ALA A 278 -6.47 22.81 -4.46
N ARG A 279 -6.84 23.68 -5.41
CA ARG A 279 -7.09 23.29 -6.80
C ARG A 279 -5.84 22.77 -7.51
N ALA A 280 -4.66 23.31 -7.19
CA ALA A 280 -3.40 22.85 -7.77
C ALA A 280 -3.10 21.42 -7.32
N TYR A 281 -3.04 21.17 -6.01
CA TYR A 281 -2.82 19.81 -5.48
C TYR A 281 -3.91 18.84 -5.93
N LEU A 282 -5.18 19.26 -5.98
CA LEU A 282 -6.26 18.37 -6.40
C LEU A 282 -6.12 17.89 -7.86
N ARG A 283 -5.57 18.72 -8.75
CA ARG A 283 -5.27 18.31 -10.13
C ARG A 283 -4.16 17.27 -10.16
N GLU A 284 -3.07 17.54 -9.46
CA GLU A 284 -1.94 16.60 -9.36
C GLU A 284 -2.36 15.28 -8.72
N ALA A 285 -3.23 15.30 -7.70
CA ALA A 285 -3.80 14.10 -7.09
C ALA A 285 -4.58 13.26 -8.12
N ARG A 286 -5.43 13.93 -8.90
CA ARG A 286 -6.24 13.32 -9.94
C ARG A 286 -5.36 12.71 -11.03
N ASP A 287 -4.36 13.45 -11.50
CA ASP A 287 -3.44 13.02 -12.56
C ASP A 287 -2.60 11.81 -12.09
N ALA A 288 -2.09 11.82 -10.86
CA ALA A 288 -1.35 10.70 -10.29
C ALA A 288 -2.22 9.43 -10.14
N TYR A 289 -3.48 9.58 -9.71
CA TYR A 289 -4.42 8.44 -9.66
C TYR A 289 -4.84 7.94 -11.04
N GLU A 290 -5.00 8.82 -12.03
CA GLU A 290 -5.24 8.44 -13.43
C GLU A 290 -4.04 7.68 -14.00
N GLU A 291 -2.81 8.14 -13.76
CA GLU A 291 -1.59 7.48 -14.19
C GLU A 291 -1.40 6.11 -13.52
N TRP A 292 -1.73 6.01 -12.22
CA TRP A 292 -1.74 4.74 -11.49
C TRP A 292 -2.80 3.77 -12.04
N GLY A 293 -3.85 4.29 -12.68
CA GLY A 293 -4.98 3.51 -13.21
C GLY A 293 -6.14 3.33 -12.23
N ALA A 294 -6.20 4.14 -11.16
CA ALA A 294 -7.18 4.02 -10.09
C ALA A 294 -8.50 4.74 -10.42
N ARG A 295 -9.21 4.25 -11.44
CA ARG A 295 -10.45 4.85 -11.95
C ARG A 295 -11.51 5.06 -10.88
N ALA A 296 -11.72 4.08 -9.99
CA ALA A 296 -12.69 4.21 -8.90
C ALA A 296 -12.34 5.38 -7.97
N LYS A 297 -11.04 5.57 -7.70
CA LYS A 297 -10.56 6.65 -6.83
C LYS A 297 -10.69 8.01 -7.50
N VAL A 298 -10.38 8.11 -8.80
CA VAL A 298 -10.64 9.32 -9.61
C VAL A 298 -12.13 9.68 -9.60
N SER A 299 -13.00 8.70 -9.83
CA SER A 299 -14.46 8.90 -9.78
C SER A 299 -14.98 9.32 -8.40
N GLN A 300 -14.39 8.81 -7.30
CA GLN A 300 -14.69 9.32 -5.95
C GLN A 300 -14.24 10.78 -5.80
N LEU A 301 -13.00 11.08 -6.20
CA LEU A 301 -12.40 12.40 -6.05
C LEU A 301 -13.18 13.46 -6.85
N ASP A 302 -13.58 13.14 -8.08
CA ASP A 302 -14.39 14.02 -8.94
C ASP A 302 -15.79 14.25 -8.36
N ARG A 303 -16.41 13.25 -7.73
CA ARG A 303 -17.71 13.41 -7.05
C ARG A 303 -17.61 14.30 -5.81
N GLU A 304 -16.59 14.11 -4.98
CA GLU A 304 -16.43 14.83 -3.71
C GLU A 304 -15.92 16.25 -3.92
N LEU A 305 -14.89 16.41 -4.75
CA LEU A 305 -14.09 17.63 -4.86
C LEU A 305 -14.11 18.24 -6.28
N GLY A 306 -14.86 17.69 -7.22
CA GLY A 306 -14.94 18.24 -8.59
C GLY A 306 -15.40 19.70 -8.67
N HIS A 307 -16.22 20.14 -7.71
CA HIS A 307 -16.62 21.55 -7.58
C HIS A 307 -15.44 22.51 -7.32
N VAL A 308 -14.36 22.02 -6.69
CA VAL A 308 -13.12 22.78 -6.46
C VAL A 308 -12.36 22.99 -7.78
N LEU A 309 -12.48 22.05 -8.73
CA LEU A 309 -11.84 22.12 -10.05
C LEU A 309 -12.59 23.05 -11.01
N ALA A 310 -13.90 23.24 -10.83
CA ALA A 310 -14.70 24.17 -11.61
C ALA A 310 -14.21 25.62 -11.39
N ARG A 311 -13.91 26.36 -12.47
CA ARG A 311 -13.63 27.80 -12.36
C ARG A 311 -14.91 28.49 -11.90
N SER A 312 -14.87 29.26 -10.83
CA SER A 312 -15.95 30.20 -10.52
C SER A 312 -16.13 31.09 -11.75
N ARG A 313 -17.28 30.97 -12.43
CA ARG A 313 -17.69 31.96 -13.41
C ARG A 313 -17.75 33.29 -12.66
N ARG A 314 -16.95 34.26 -13.09
CA ARG A 314 -17.13 35.64 -12.64
C ARG A 314 -18.43 36.10 -13.29
N ASP A 315 -19.45 36.32 -12.47
CA ASP A 315 -20.62 37.13 -12.85
C ASP A 315 -20.21 38.60 -13.05
#